data_AF-A0A151RWL2-F1
#
_entry.id   AF-A0A151RWL2-F1
#
_cell.length_a   1.000
_cell.length_b   1.000
_cell.length_c   1.000
_cell.angle_alpha   90.00
_cell.angle_beta   90.00
_cell.angle_gamma   90.00
#
_symmetry.space_group_name_H-M   'P 1'
#
loop_
_entity.id
_entity.type
_entity.pdbx_description
1 polymer ?
#
loop_
_entity_poly.entity_id
_entity_poly.type
_entity_poly.pdbx_seq_one_letter_code
_entity_poly.pdbx_strand_id
1 'polypeptide(L)' 'MSNSYSSSTCHICPVAKFKRLPFQCHNHFCTKPFDLIHCDVWGPYRHPTYNSMKYFLTLVDDHSRYT' A
#
# COMPACT_ATOMS: atom_id res chain seq x y z
N MET A 1 18.84 47.48 21.03
CA MET A 1 18.75 47.07 19.62
C MET A 1 18.00 45.74 19.57
N SER A 2 16.67 45.80 19.42
CA SER A 2 15.83 44.60 19.31
C SER A 2 16.01 44.04 17.90
N ASN A 3 16.65 42.88 17.80
CA ASN A 3 16.88 42.20 16.53
C ASN A 3 15.54 41.65 16.03
N SER A 4 14.88 42.40 15.15
CA SER A 4 13.64 41.98 14.51
C SER A 4 13.96 40.89 13.49
N TYR A 5 13.96 39.63 13.92
CA TYR A 5 13.91 38.50 13.00
C TYR A 5 12.60 38.62 12.20
N SER A 6 12.70 39.17 11.00
CA SER A 6 11.61 39.11 10.03
C SER A 6 11.32 37.63 9.80
N SER A 7 10.14 37.16 10.23
CA SER A 7 9.67 35.81 9.94
C SER A 7 9.38 35.71 8.45
N SER A 8 10.42 35.59 7.62
CA SER A 8 10.27 35.33 6.20
C SER A 8 9.62 33.96 6.04
N THR A 9 8.38 33.94 5.58
CA THR A 9 7.62 32.72 5.33
C THR A 9 8.36 31.90 4.28
N CYS A 10 9.05 30.84 4.68
CA CYS A 10 9.78 29.98 3.74
C CYS A 10 8.78 29.16 2.90
N HIS A 11 8.75 29.41 1.58
CA HIS A 11 7.85 28.71 0.66
C HIS A 11 8.23 27.24 0.41
N ILE A 12 9.48 26.84 0.71
CA ILE A 12 9.98 25.47 0.48
C ILE A 12 9.52 24.52 1.59
N CYS A 13 9.50 24.99 2.84
CA CYS A 13 9.09 24.21 4.01
C CYS A 13 7.71 23.52 3.89
N PRO A 14 6.62 24.18 3.44
CA PRO A 14 5.31 23.52 3.29
C PRO A 14 5.29 22.47 2.18
N VAL A 15 6.07 22.67 1.11
CA VAL A 15 6.16 21.72 -0.02
C VAL A 15 6.95 20.47 0.39
N ALA A 16 8.10 20.65 1.04
CA ALA A 16 8.94 19.54 1.51
C ALA A 16 8.27 18.71 2.62
N LYS A 17 7.36 19.32 3.40
CA LYS A 17 6.59 18.65 4.46
C LYS A 17 5.18 18.25 4.02
N PHE A 18 4.86 18.35 2.73
CA PHE A 18 3.54 17.99 2.25
C PHE A 18 3.32 16.49 2.40
N LYS A 19 2.41 16.12 3.30
CA LYS A 19 1.94 14.75 3.44
C LYS A 19 0.81 14.51 2.45
N ARG A 20 0.86 13.39 1.73
CA ARG A 20 -0.27 12.92 0.92
C ARG A 20 -1.52 12.89 1.81
N LEU A 21 -2.59 13.55 1.37
CA LEU A 21 -3.87 13.50 2.08
C LEU A 21 -4.31 12.04 2.26
N PRO A 22 -5.06 11.72 3.32
CA PRO A 22 -5.61 10.38 3.50
C PRO A 22 -6.40 9.94 2.26
N PHE A 23 -6.28 8.67 1.91
CA PHE A 23 -7.13 8.08 0.88
C PHE A 23 -8.55 8.02 1.40
N GLN A 24 -9.52 8.36 0.54
CA GLN A 24 -10.90 7.98 0.82
C GLN A 24 -11.01 6.46 0.70
N CYS A 25 -11.03 5.82 1.85
CA CYS A 25 -11.26 4.39 2.00
C CYS A 25 -12.77 4.17 1.95
N HIS A 26 -13.25 3.71 0.81
CA HIS A 26 -14.55 3.09 0.72
C HIS A 26 -14.31 1.61 1.02
N ASN A 27 -14.77 1.12 2.17
CA ASN A 27 -14.70 -0.30 2.57
C ASN A 27 -15.65 -1.13 1.69
N HIS A 28 -15.42 -1.13 0.37
CA HIS A 28 -16.15 -1.93 -0.58
C HIS A 28 -15.65 -3.37 -0.50
N PHE A 29 -16.39 -4.16 0.27
CA PHE A 29 -16.26 -5.61 0.25
C PHE A 29 -17.28 -6.17 -0.72
N CYS A 30 -16.88 -7.21 -1.42
CA CYS A 30 -17.79 -8.03 -2.19
C CYS A 30 -18.92 -8.58 -1.32
N THR A 31 -20.11 -8.69 -1.90
CA THR A 31 -21.32 -9.13 -1.18
C THR A 31 -21.47 -10.65 -1.12
N LYS A 32 -20.84 -11.37 -2.05
CA LYS A 32 -20.90 -12.83 -2.14
C LYS A 32 -19.49 -13.41 -2.33
N PRO A 33 -19.27 -14.66 -1.89
CA PRO A 33 -18.03 -15.38 -2.18
C PRO A 33 -17.76 -15.44 -3.68
N PHE A 34 -16.49 -15.28 -4.07
CA PHE A 34 -15.99 -15.36 -5.45
C PHE A 34 -16.45 -14.22 -6.40
N ASP A 35 -17.07 -13.15 -5.90
CA ASP A 35 -17.34 -11.94 -6.71
C ASP A 35 -16.04 -11.24 -7.14
N LEU A 36 -15.01 -11.27 -6.28
CA LEU A 36 -13.67 -10.73 -6.54
C LEU A 36 -12.62 -11.57 -5.83
N ILE A 37 -11.58 -11.96 -6.57
CA ILE A 37 -10.41 -12.67 -6.03
C ILE A 37 -9.18 -11.81 -6.29
N HIS A 38 -8.45 -11.50 -5.22
CA HIS A 38 -7.15 -10.85 -5.30
C HIS A 38 -6.08 -11.92 -5.52
N CYS A 39 -5.35 -11.80 -6.62
CA CYS A 39 -4.29 -12.73 -6.99
C CYS A 39 -2.94 -12.00 -6.92
N ASP A 40 -1.95 -12.59 -6.27
CA ASP A 40 -0.58 -12.07 -6.26
C ASP A 40 0.44 -13.18 -6.51
N VAL A 41 1.53 -12.85 -7.18
CA VAL A 41 2.61 -13.78 -7.48
C VAL A 41 3.86 -13.36 -6.71
N TRP A 42 4.28 -14.22 -5.80
CA TRP A 42 5.48 -14.03 -5.01
C TRP A 42 6.63 -14.90 -5.52
N GLY A 43 7.81 -14.31 -5.73
CA GLY A 43 9.03 -15.04 -6.08
C GLY A 43 9.97 -14.27 -7.01
N PRO A 44 11.12 -14.87 -7.42
CA PRO A 44 11.53 -16.26 -7.17
C PRO A 44 12.11 -16.47 -5.77
N TYR A 45 11.64 -17.50 -5.07
CA TYR A 45 12.16 -17.90 -3.77
C TYR A 45 13.54 -18.57 -3.88
N ARG A 46 14.36 -18.37 -2.83
CA ARG A 46 15.77 -18.80 -2.81
C ARG A 46 15.92 -20.32 -2.96
N HIS A 47 15.06 -21.09 -2.31
CA HIS A 47 15.10 -22.54 -2.35
C HIS A 47 13.92 -23.07 -3.16
N PRO A 48 14.14 -23.80 -4.26
CA PRO A 48 13.03 -24.39 -4.99
C PRO A 48 12.29 -25.43 -4.14
N THR A 49 11.02 -25.65 -4.44
CA THR A 49 10.28 -26.81 -3.93
C THR A 49 10.86 -28.12 -4.49
N TYR A 50 10.37 -29.26 -3.98
CA TYR A 50 10.76 -30.59 -4.49
C TYR A 50 10.65 -30.70 -6.02
N ASN A 51 9.65 -30.06 -6.63
CA ASN A 51 9.43 -30.04 -8.08
C ASN A 51 10.06 -28.82 -8.78
N SER A 52 11.11 -28.22 -8.21
CA SER A 52 11.83 -27.09 -8.81
C SER A 52 11.02 -25.79 -8.97
N MET A 53 9.86 -25.66 -8.31
CA MET A 53 9.05 -24.45 -8.38
C MET A 53 9.64 -23.38 -7.46
N LYS A 54 9.65 -22.12 -7.91
CA LYS A 54 10.21 -20.98 -7.17
C LYS A 54 9.22 -19.83 -6.95
N TYR A 55 8.02 -19.94 -7.50
CA TYR A 55 6.99 -18.91 -7.40
C TYR A 55 5.79 -19.48 -6.65
N PHE A 56 5.12 -18.60 -5.93
CA PHE A 56 3.91 -18.89 -5.19
C PHE A 56 2.82 -17.96 -5.69
N LEU A 57 1.65 -18.52 -5.97
CA LEU A 57 0.44 -17.77 -6.27
C LEU A 57 -0.38 -17.71 -4.99
N THR A 58 -0.65 -16.52 -4.49
CA THR A 58 -1.64 -16.30 -3.43
C THR A 58 -2.95 -15.87 -4.05
N LEU A 59 -4.04 -16.50 -3.63
CA LEU A 59 -5.40 -16.15 -4.01
C LEU A 59 -6.12 -15.76 -2.74
N VAL A 60 -6.84 -14.64 -2.73
CA VAL A 60 -7.63 -14.20 -1.57
C VAL A 60 -9.01 -13.82 -2.05
N ASP A 61 -10.04 -14.48 -1.54
CA ASP A 61 -11.42 -14.06 -1.79
C ASP A 61 -11.73 -12.76 -1.03
N ASP A 62 -12.22 -11.75 -1.73
CA ASP A 62 -12.46 -10.43 -1.14
C ASP A 62 -13.57 -10.45 -0.08
N HIS A 63 -14.61 -11.27 -0.31
CA HIS A 63 -15.78 -11.37 0.57
C HIS A 63 -15.47 -12.11 1.87
N SER A 64 -14.96 -13.33 1.77
CA SER A 64 -14.74 -14.22 2.90
C SER A 64 -13.39 -14.04 3.57
N ARG A 65 -12.44 -13.35 2.90
CA ARG A 65 -11.05 -13.13 3.35
C ARG A 65 -10.24 -14.41 3.51
N TYR A 66 -10.70 -15.52 2.92
CA TYR A 66 -9.96 -16.77 2.89
C TYR A 66 -8.95 -16.81 1.74
N THR A 67 -7.81 -17.44 2.04
CA THR A 67 -6.72 -17.78 1.12
C THR A 67 -6.72 -19.26 0.76
#